data_AF-A0A8I1WI29-F1
#
_entry.id   AF-A0A8I1WI29-F1
#
_cell.length_a   1.000
_cell.length_b   1.000
_cell.length_c   1.000
_cell.angle_alpha   90.00
_cell.angle_beta   90.00
_cell.angle_gamma   90.00
#
_symmetry.space_group_name_H-M   'P 1'
#
loop_
_entity.id
_entity.type
_entity.pdbx_description
1 polymer ?
#
loop_
_entity_poly.entity_id
_entity_poly.type
_entity_poly.pdbx_seq_one_letter_code
_entity_poly.pdbx_strand_id
1 'polypeptide(L)'
;MGLYVTHDAFEGAYSSFNNLRRFLLKSIGGSWPPHDNHKFKDGYWYFGKDYSTKIHKGLTEFFGHSDCDGVITPEMCRVVAEELEAILPYAEELANKEMSHEYMQPNRYIETAKQFINGCKLAFELNEPLEFR
;
A
#
# COMPACT_ATOMS: atom_id res chain seq x y z
N MET A 1 6.82 15.16 10.80
CA MET A 1 5.71 14.40 11.44
C MET A 1 5.79 12.99 10.92
N GLY A 2 5.75 12.00 11.81
CA GLY A 2 5.72 10.58 11.44
C GLY A 2 4.28 10.11 11.29
N LEU A 3 4.12 8.99 10.60
CA LEU A 3 2.91 8.20 10.53
C LEU A 3 3.12 6.95 11.39
N TYR A 4 2.21 6.73 12.32
CA TYR A 4 2.08 5.51 13.08
C TYR A 4 0.75 4.83 12.72
N VAL A 5 0.82 3.55 12.35
CA VAL A 5 -0.37 2.72 12.12
C VAL A 5 -0.39 1.65 13.19
N THR A 6 -1.53 1.49 13.86
CA THR A 6 -1.68 0.54 14.98
C THR A 6 -1.39 -0.91 14.57
N HIS A 7 -1.33 -1.80 15.56
CA HIS A 7 -1.07 -3.24 15.32
C HIS A 7 0.28 -3.52 14.66
N ASP A 8 1.27 -2.65 14.90
CA ASP A 8 2.62 -2.71 14.30
C ASP A 8 2.58 -2.75 12.77
N ALA A 9 1.52 -2.20 12.16
CA ALA A 9 1.34 -2.25 10.71
C ALA A 9 2.32 -1.33 9.98
N PHE A 10 2.68 -0.19 10.58
CA PHE A 10 3.68 0.72 10.03
C PHE A 10 4.13 1.77 11.06
N GLU A 11 5.41 2.08 11.07
CA GLU A 11 5.95 3.26 11.75
C GLU A 11 7.02 3.92 10.87
N GLY A 12 6.87 5.21 10.58
CA GLY A 12 7.85 5.91 9.74
C GLY A 12 7.40 7.29 9.28
N ALA A 13 8.04 7.82 8.24
CA ALA A 13 7.61 9.07 7.62
C ALA A 13 6.43 8.84 6.66
N TYR A 14 5.51 9.81 6.56
CA TYR A 14 4.46 9.83 5.54
C TYR A 14 5.01 9.61 4.12
N SER A 15 6.16 10.22 3.82
CA SER A 15 6.83 10.06 2.53
C SER A 15 7.24 8.61 2.26
N SER A 16 7.68 7.87 3.28
CA SER A 16 8.01 6.45 3.16
C SER A 16 6.78 5.60 2.86
N PHE A 17 5.65 5.88 3.52
CA PHE A 17 4.39 5.18 3.26
C PHE A 17 3.81 5.50 1.88
N ASN A 18 3.85 6.77 1.46
CA ASN A 18 3.46 7.18 0.12
C ASN A 18 4.34 6.50 -0.96
N ASN A 19 5.64 6.35 -0.71
CA ASN A 19 6.53 5.62 -1.61
C ASN A 19 6.23 4.12 -1.66
N LEU A 20 5.84 3.51 -0.53
CA LEU A 20 5.35 2.12 -0.51
C LEU A 20 4.12 1.98 -1.41
N ARG A 21 3.12 2.86 -1.28
CA ARG A 21 1.92 2.86 -2.13
C ARG A 21 2.28 3.01 -3.61
N ARG A 22 3.19 3.94 -3.93
CA ARG A 22 3.70 4.12 -5.31
C ARG A 22 4.31 2.84 -5.86
N PHE A 23 5.16 2.18 -5.08
CA PHE A 23 5.82 0.94 -5.48
C PHE A 23 4.82 -0.20 -5.72
N LEU A 24 3.90 -0.42 -4.78
CA LEU A 24 2.88 -1.46 -4.89
C LEU A 24 1.90 -1.20 -6.03
N LEU A 25 1.51 0.05 -6.27
CA LEU A 25 0.65 0.36 -7.41
C LEU A 25 1.37 0.16 -8.75
N LYS A 26 2.67 0.48 -8.80
CA LYS A 26 3.49 0.26 -10.00
C LYS A 26 3.65 -1.23 -10.31
N SER A 27 3.75 -2.10 -9.30
CA SER A 27 3.94 -3.55 -9.52
C SER A 27 2.77 -4.20 -10.28
N ILE A 28 1.57 -3.64 -10.14
CA ILE A 28 0.38 -4.08 -10.89
C ILE A 28 0.13 -3.25 -12.16
N GLY A 29 1.12 -2.48 -12.62
CA GLY A 29 1.05 -1.66 -13.83
C GLY A 29 0.23 -0.37 -13.67
N GLY A 30 -0.06 0.04 -12.44
CA GLY A 30 -0.74 1.29 -12.13
C GLY A 30 0.19 2.51 -12.15
N SER A 31 -0.38 3.67 -11.85
CA SER A 31 0.32 4.95 -11.85
C SER A 31 -0.01 5.77 -10.61
N TRP A 32 1.04 6.25 -9.93
CA TRP A 32 0.97 7.06 -8.72
C TRP A 32 1.61 8.44 -8.99
N PRO A 33 1.06 9.55 -8.47
CA PRO A 33 1.66 10.88 -8.64
C PRO A 33 3.07 10.97 -8.00
N PRO A 34 4.05 11.63 -8.63
CA PRO A 34 3.99 12.26 -9.95
C PRO A 34 4.00 11.21 -11.08
N HIS A 35 3.24 11.50 -12.14
CA HIS A 35 3.07 10.58 -13.28
C HIS A 35 4.06 10.87 -14.41
N ASP A 36 4.55 9.82 -15.05
CA ASP A 36 5.32 9.94 -16.30
C ASP A 36 4.39 10.24 -17.50
N ASN A 37 3.12 9.85 -17.41
CA ASN A 37 2.12 10.08 -18.45
C ASN A 37 1.32 11.36 -18.18
N HIS A 38 1.54 12.38 -19.02
CA HIS A 38 0.91 13.71 -18.90
C HIS A 38 -0.63 13.69 -19.08
N LYS A 39 -1.22 12.56 -19.47
CA LYS A 39 -2.69 12.39 -19.53
C LYS A 39 -3.32 12.14 -18.16
N PHE A 40 -2.52 11.69 -17.18
CA PHE A 40 -3.00 11.47 -15.82
C PHE A 40 -3.03 12.79 -15.05
N LYS A 41 -4.04 12.94 -14.20
CA LYS A 41 -4.24 14.15 -13.41
C LYS A 41 -3.41 14.05 -12.14
N ASP A 42 -2.68 15.12 -11.83
CA ASP A 42 -2.00 15.24 -10.56
C ASP A 42 -2.97 15.10 -9.38
N GLY A 43 -2.51 14.43 -8.33
CA GLY A 43 -3.31 14.15 -7.14
C GLY A 43 -4.24 12.93 -7.24
N TYR A 44 -4.26 12.22 -8.38
CA TYR A 44 -5.04 10.99 -8.55
C TYR A 44 -4.12 9.80 -8.81
N TRP A 45 -4.44 8.65 -8.26
CA TRP A 45 -3.79 7.38 -8.62
C TRP A 45 -4.66 6.60 -9.60
N TYR A 46 -4.04 5.73 -10.40
CA TYR A 46 -4.70 4.95 -11.44
C TYR A 46 -4.28 3.49 -11.35
N PHE A 47 -5.26 2.58 -11.33
CA PHE A 47 -4.99 1.15 -11.40
C PHE A 47 -4.38 0.75 -12.75
N GLY A 48 -3.60 -0.33 -12.72
CA GLY A 48 -3.14 -0.99 -13.94
C GLY A 48 -4.25 -1.78 -14.61
N LYS A 49 -3.92 -2.37 -15.76
CA LYS A 49 -4.85 -3.20 -16.53
C LYS A 49 -5.36 -4.35 -15.64
N ASP A 50 -6.65 -4.66 -15.76
CA ASP A 50 -7.36 -5.70 -15.00
C ASP A 50 -7.66 -5.38 -13.52
N TYR A 51 -7.18 -4.24 -13.00
CA TYR A 51 -7.55 -3.74 -11.67
C TYR A 51 -8.60 -2.62 -11.77
N SER A 52 -9.46 -2.52 -10.76
CA SER A 52 -10.48 -1.45 -10.72
C SER A 52 -11.02 -1.25 -9.31
N THR A 53 -11.49 -0.04 -9.04
CA THR A 53 -12.08 0.34 -7.75
C THR A 53 -13.40 -0.34 -7.44
N LYS A 54 -14.04 -0.95 -8.45
CA LYS A 54 -15.32 -1.65 -8.28
C LYS A 54 -15.15 -3.05 -7.71
N ILE A 55 -14.03 -3.71 -8.03
CA ILE A 55 -13.81 -5.12 -7.71
C ILE A 55 -12.68 -5.33 -6.69
N HIS A 56 -11.70 -4.42 -6.62
CA HIS A 56 -10.58 -4.47 -5.68
C HIS A 56 -10.79 -3.45 -4.56
N LYS A 57 -11.67 -3.78 -3.62
CA LYS A 57 -12.08 -2.83 -2.57
C LYS A 57 -10.97 -2.62 -1.55
N GLY A 58 -10.22 -3.68 -1.23
CA GLY A 58 -9.10 -3.62 -0.28
C GLY A 58 -7.97 -2.74 -0.81
N LEU A 59 -7.54 -2.95 -2.06
CA LEU A 59 -6.53 -2.11 -2.70
C LEU A 59 -7.02 -0.67 -2.85
N THR A 60 -8.31 -0.47 -3.17
CA THR A 60 -8.88 0.87 -3.26
C THR A 60 -8.83 1.60 -1.93
N GLU A 61 -9.21 0.91 -0.85
CA GLU A 61 -9.10 1.45 0.50
C GLU A 61 -7.64 1.79 0.77
N PHE A 62 -6.71 0.84 0.64
CA PHE A 62 -5.29 1.05 0.92
C PHE A 62 -4.66 2.22 0.16
N PHE A 63 -4.91 2.34 -1.15
CA PHE A 63 -4.34 3.40 -1.99
C PHE A 63 -5.06 4.74 -1.84
N GLY A 64 -6.34 4.74 -1.47
CA GLY A 64 -7.14 5.95 -1.29
C GLY A 64 -7.27 6.44 0.15
N HIS A 65 -6.77 5.68 1.14
CA HIS A 65 -7.00 5.95 2.56
C HIS A 65 -6.34 7.27 3.01
N SER A 66 -7.02 7.97 3.91
CA SER A 66 -6.46 9.15 4.57
C SER A 66 -5.33 8.74 5.50
N ASP A 67 -4.15 9.31 5.29
CA ASP A 67 -3.02 9.08 6.20
C ASP A 67 -3.14 9.92 7.49
N CYS A 68 -3.99 10.96 7.49
CA CYS A 68 -4.29 11.77 8.68
C CYS A 68 -5.61 11.31 9.30
N ASP A 69 -5.56 10.78 10.53
CA ASP A 69 -6.73 10.36 11.33
C ASP A 69 -7.63 9.33 10.62
N GLY A 70 -7.04 8.51 9.76
CA GLY A 70 -7.72 7.45 9.03
C GLY A 70 -8.01 6.22 9.90
N VAL A 71 -9.13 5.55 9.63
CA VAL A 71 -9.52 4.29 10.30
C VAL A 71 -10.01 3.28 9.28
N ILE A 72 -9.40 2.09 9.27
CA ILE A 72 -9.86 0.94 8.47
C ILE A 72 -10.55 -0.04 9.43
N THR A 73 -11.79 -0.46 9.10
CA THR A 73 -12.54 -1.39 9.95
C THR A 73 -11.92 -2.79 9.93
N PRO A 74 -12.12 -3.62 10.98
CA PRO A 74 -11.57 -4.97 11.02
C PRO A 74 -11.89 -5.80 9.76
N GLU A 75 -13.13 -5.74 9.29
CA GLU A 75 -13.57 -6.49 8.10
C GLU A 75 -12.89 -6.00 6.82
N MET A 76 -12.66 -4.69 6.72
CA MET A 76 -11.93 -4.11 5.60
C MET A 76 -10.44 -4.44 5.70
N CYS A 77 -9.85 -4.52 6.90
CA CYS A 77 -8.48 -4.98 7.09
C CYS A 77 -8.27 -6.39 6.53
N ARG A 78 -9.25 -7.30 6.69
CA ARG A 78 -9.18 -8.63 6.06
C ARG A 78 -9.12 -8.52 4.53
N VAL A 79 -9.99 -7.72 3.92
CA VAL A 79 -10.03 -7.55 2.46
C VAL A 79 -8.76 -6.86 1.94
N VAL A 80 -8.27 -5.85 2.64
CA VAL A 80 -7.00 -5.16 2.35
C VAL A 80 -5.84 -6.14 2.40
N ALA A 81 -5.74 -6.95 3.46
CA ALA A 81 -4.68 -7.94 3.62
C ALA A 81 -4.69 -8.99 2.50
N GLU A 82 -5.87 -9.56 2.18
CA GLU A 82 -6.03 -10.57 1.12
C GLU A 82 -5.63 -10.02 -0.25
N GLU A 83 -6.10 -8.83 -0.61
CA GLU A 83 -5.79 -8.24 -1.92
C GLU A 83 -4.34 -7.74 -2.02
N LEU A 84 -3.76 -7.21 -0.93
CA LEU A 84 -2.33 -6.87 -0.89
C LEU A 84 -1.44 -8.10 -1.00
N GLU A 85 -1.79 -9.19 -0.31
CA GLU A 85 -1.07 -10.46 -0.39
C GLU A 85 -1.11 -11.05 -1.81
N ALA A 86 -2.24 -10.92 -2.51
CA ALA A 86 -2.38 -11.36 -3.89
C ALA A 86 -1.45 -10.62 -4.88
N ILE A 87 -1.06 -9.37 -4.59
CA ILE A 87 -0.17 -8.59 -5.45
C ILE A 87 1.32 -8.66 -5.05
N LEU A 88 1.64 -9.26 -3.90
CA LEU A 88 3.03 -9.42 -3.44
C LEU A 88 3.94 -10.10 -4.47
N PRO A 89 3.54 -11.17 -5.19
CA PRO A 89 4.40 -11.78 -6.20
C PRO A 89 4.82 -10.80 -7.30
N TYR A 90 3.92 -9.90 -7.73
CA TYR A 90 4.24 -8.86 -8.71
C TYR A 90 5.19 -7.81 -8.14
N ALA A 91 5.00 -7.45 -6.86
CA ALA A 91 5.89 -6.54 -6.16
C ALA A 91 7.30 -7.11 -6.01
N GLU A 92 7.42 -8.39 -5.67
CA GLU A 92 8.70 -9.11 -5.58
C GLU A 92 9.37 -9.22 -6.97
N GLU A 93 8.61 -9.48 -8.03
CA GLU A 93 9.13 -9.47 -9.40
C GLU A 93 9.65 -8.09 -9.80
N LEU A 94 8.92 -7.01 -9.47
CA LEU A 94 9.36 -5.64 -9.71
C LEU A 94 10.64 -5.31 -8.92
N ALA A 95 10.70 -5.70 -7.64
CA ALA A 95 11.85 -5.50 -6.78
C ALA A 95 13.13 -6.16 -7.32
N ASN A 96 12.99 -7.34 -7.94
CA ASN A 96 14.12 -8.05 -8.56
C ASN A 96 14.58 -7.43 -9.88
N LYS A 97 13.71 -6.71 -10.58
CA LYS A 97 14.02 -6.05 -11.86
C LYS A 97 14.63 -4.66 -11.67
N GLU A 98 14.19 -3.93 -10.65
CA GLU A 98 14.72 -2.61 -10.34
C GLU A 98 16.04 -2.74 -9.58
N MET A 99 17.13 -2.19 -10.13
CA MET A 99 18.43 -2.13 -9.45
C MET A 99 18.28 -1.42 -8.09
N SER A 100 18.94 -1.95 -7.06
CA SER A 100 19.05 -1.27 -5.77
C SER A 100 19.73 0.09 -5.98
N HIS A 101 19.02 1.18 -5.73
CA HIS A 101 19.65 2.49 -5.53
C HIS A 101 20.05 2.59 -4.05
N GLU A 102 21.19 3.23 -3.73
CA GLU A 102 21.76 3.29 -2.37
C GLU A 102 20.78 3.74 -1.26
N TYR A 103 19.71 4.46 -1.62
CA TYR A 103 18.70 5.03 -0.74
C TYR A 103 17.31 4.37 -0.86
N MET A 104 17.16 3.37 -1.71
CA MET A 104 15.90 2.68 -1.98
C MET A 104 16.18 1.19 -2.15
N GLN A 105 15.96 0.40 -1.09
CA GLN A 105 16.09 -1.05 -1.14
C GLN A 105 14.72 -1.66 -1.44
N PRO A 106 14.48 -2.21 -2.64
CA PRO A 106 13.18 -2.79 -2.99
C PRO A 106 12.70 -3.84 -1.98
N ASN A 107 13.63 -4.58 -1.38
CA ASN A 107 13.36 -5.54 -0.30
C ASN A 107 12.67 -4.88 0.91
N ARG A 108 13.01 -3.64 1.25
CA ARG A 108 12.38 -2.91 2.34
C ARG A 108 10.91 -2.62 2.06
N TYR A 109 10.52 -2.37 0.81
CA TYR A 109 9.11 -2.20 0.45
C TYR A 109 8.34 -3.52 0.59
N ILE A 110 8.94 -4.64 0.21
CA ILE A 110 8.33 -5.96 0.39
C ILE A 110 8.15 -6.28 1.88
N GLU A 111 9.17 -6.05 2.70
CA GLU A 111 9.10 -6.25 4.15
C GLU A 111 8.04 -5.34 4.78
N THR A 112 8.00 -4.07 4.38
CA THR A 112 7.01 -3.11 4.88
C THR A 112 5.60 -3.49 4.43
N ALA A 113 5.41 -3.97 3.20
CA ALA A 113 4.12 -4.48 2.73
C ALA A 113 3.67 -5.69 3.54
N LYS A 114 4.58 -6.64 3.81
CA LYS A 114 4.31 -7.82 4.65
C LYS A 114 3.97 -7.41 6.09
N GLN A 115 4.69 -6.44 6.66
CA GLN A 115 4.39 -5.87 7.97
C GLN A 115 2.98 -5.27 8.01
N PHE A 116 2.62 -4.45 7.02
CA PHE A 116 1.29 -3.84 6.95
C PHE A 116 0.17 -4.88 6.81
N ILE A 117 0.38 -5.91 5.97
CA ILE A 117 -0.54 -7.04 5.82
C ILE A 117 -0.73 -7.76 7.16
N ASN A 118 0.35 -8.02 7.89
CA ASN A 118 0.28 -8.69 9.19
C ASN A 118 -0.46 -7.83 10.23
N GLY A 119 -0.22 -6.51 10.24
CA GLY A 119 -0.97 -5.59 11.10
C GLY A 119 -2.47 -5.56 10.77
N CYS A 120 -2.84 -5.60 9.49
CA CYS A 120 -4.24 -5.76 9.07
C CYS A 120 -4.85 -7.10 9.53
N LYS A 121 -4.11 -8.20 9.38
CA LYS A 121 -4.55 -9.53 9.83
C LYS A 121 -4.75 -9.56 11.35
N LEU A 122 -3.83 -8.95 12.11
CA LEU A 122 -3.92 -8.85 13.56
C LEU A 122 -5.12 -8.00 14.01
N ALA A 123 -5.32 -6.84 13.38
CA ALA A 123 -6.49 -5.99 13.64
C ALA A 123 -7.80 -6.76 13.42
N PHE A 124 -7.89 -7.52 12.32
CA PHE A 124 -9.05 -8.39 12.07
C PHE A 124 -9.20 -9.52 13.11
N GLU A 125 -8.11 -10.20 13.48
CA GLU A 125 -8.12 -11.28 14.47
C GLU A 125 -8.59 -10.80 15.85
N LEU A 126 -8.14 -9.61 16.27
CA LEU A 126 -8.54 -8.98 17.52
C LEU A 126 -9.91 -8.29 17.45
N ASN A 127 -10.49 -8.18 16.24
CA ASN A 127 -11.70 -7.42 15.96
C ASN A 127 -11.58 -5.94 16.38
N GLU A 128 -10.40 -5.35 16.14
CA GLU A 128 -10.05 -3.98 16.46
C GLU A 128 -9.77 -3.18 15.17
N PRO A 129 -10.11 -1.87 15.12
CA PRO A 129 -9.83 -1.06 13.94
C PRO A 129 -8.33 -0.82 13.76
N LEU A 130 -7.91 -0.68 12.50
CA LEU A 130 -6.57 -0.21 12.17
C LEU A 130 -6.60 1.32 12.06
N GLU A 131 -5.83 2.01 12.89
CA GLU A 131 -5.86 3.47 13.00
C GLU A 131 -4.55 4.11 12.55
N PHE A 132 -4.65 5.25 11.88
CA PHE A 132 -3.55 6.06 11.36
C PHE A 132 -3.41 7.32 12.23
N ARG A 133 -2.26 7.49 12.89
CA ARG A 133 -1.99 8.55 13.88
C ARG A 133 -0.62 9.23 13.66
#